data_AF-A0A7S1PN83-F1
#
_entry.id   AF-A0A7S1PN83-F1
#
_cell.length_a   1.000
_cell.length_b   1.000
_cell.length_c   1.000
_cell.angle_alpha   90.00
_cell.angle_beta   90.00
_cell.angle_gamma   90.00
#
_symmetry.space_group_name_H-M   'P 1'
#
loop_
_entity.id
_entity.type
_entity.pdbx_description
1 polymer ?
#
loop_
_entity_poly.entity_id
_entity_poly.type
_entity_poly.pdbx_seq_one_letter_code
_entity_poly.pdbx_strand_id
1 'polypeptide(L)'
;SQADDAFFADNMYSNWGEICANIKSHVEQYKKAMNIDRASATIEDLKALMQNLPAAKQMSSSVTKHTTVVSHLSKAIKDRRLLDISLLEQNMASENSANEHWQRIVDFNEDRSVNRADIARLALIYNLKYEKAAKGSKAEQLLLGTPYATHVANLRAYFGNRNTNATFNSGVMKSVVSYIKGFKDEQNIYTQHEPLLRRTLVALAQGKLDAEQFPYLAPPTNPNFRPKEVIVCMLGGTTYEEAAMVWKLNADPAAANGMKVLLSAPAVHNTRTFLRALNPEME
;
A
#
# COMPACT_ATOMS: atom_id res chain seq x y z
N SER A 1 20.38 6.43 -2.11
CA SER A 1 19.49 5.72 -1.15
C SER A 1 18.82 6.76 -0.25
N GLN A 2 18.01 6.37 0.75
CA GLN A 2 17.53 7.33 1.77
C GLN A 2 18.68 8.01 2.54
N ALA A 3 19.87 7.40 2.60
CA ALA A 3 21.04 8.00 3.24
C ALA A 3 21.68 9.12 2.41
N ASP A 4 21.44 9.14 1.09
CA ASP A 4 22.11 10.05 0.14
C ASP A 4 21.15 11.10 -0.44
N ASP A 5 19.87 11.03 -0.08
CA ASP A 5 18.79 11.83 -0.66
C ASP A 5 17.78 12.23 0.42
N ALA A 6 17.99 13.41 1.01
CA ALA A 6 17.15 13.94 2.08
C ALA A 6 15.68 14.11 1.65
N PHE A 7 15.43 14.60 0.44
CA PHE A 7 14.05 14.75 -0.05
C PHE A 7 13.37 13.38 -0.14
N PHE A 8 14.07 12.36 -0.64
CA PHE A 8 13.51 11.00 -0.65
C PHE A 8 13.27 10.48 0.77
N ALA A 9 14.23 10.64 1.69
CA ALA A 9 14.11 10.15 3.06
C ALA A 9 12.90 10.76 3.79
N ASP A 10 12.67 12.07 3.61
CA ASP A 10 11.57 12.79 4.25
C ASP A 10 10.20 12.45 3.66
N ASN A 11 10.15 11.94 2.42
CA ASN A 11 8.91 11.79 1.66
C ASN A 11 8.58 10.35 1.23
N MET A 12 9.47 9.38 1.44
CA MET A 12 9.28 8.01 0.94
C MET A 12 8.02 7.30 1.48
N TYR A 13 7.47 7.79 2.59
CA TYR A 13 6.24 7.28 3.22
C TYR A 13 5.07 8.28 3.20
N SER A 14 5.25 9.42 2.52
CA SER A 14 4.19 10.42 2.36
C SER A 14 3.08 9.90 1.43
N ASN A 15 1.85 10.30 1.71
CA ASN A 15 0.74 10.02 0.80
C ASN A 15 0.82 10.90 -0.46
N TRP A 16 -0.02 10.60 -1.46
CA TRP A 16 0.01 11.31 -2.76
C TRP A 16 -0.25 12.83 -2.63
N GLY A 17 -1.14 13.25 -1.73
CA GLY A 17 -1.41 14.67 -1.49
C GLY A 17 -0.21 15.38 -0.87
N GLU A 18 0.40 14.75 0.13
CA GLU A 18 1.59 15.25 0.83
C GLU A 18 2.78 15.39 -0.12
N ILE A 19 3.12 14.35 -0.90
CA ILE A 19 4.25 14.44 -1.84
C ILE A 19 4.03 15.53 -2.89
N CYS A 20 2.79 15.72 -3.36
CA CYS A 20 2.45 16.81 -4.28
C CYS A 20 2.62 18.19 -3.65
N ALA A 21 2.31 18.35 -2.36
CA ALA A 21 2.55 19.59 -1.63
C ALA A 21 4.04 19.83 -1.38
N ASN A 22 4.75 18.77 -0.96
CA ASN A 22 6.16 18.83 -0.61
C ASN A 22 7.04 19.11 -1.84
N ILE A 23 6.73 18.55 -3.01
CA ILE A 23 7.46 18.87 -4.25
C ILE A 23 7.24 20.31 -4.69
N LYS A 24 6.02 20.86 -4.54
CA LYS A 24 5.75 22.27 -4.82
C LYS A 24 6.59 23.17 -3.91
N SER A 25 6.60 22.88 -2.61
CA SER A 25 7.44 23.59 -1.64
C SER A 25 8.92 23.51 -2.01
N HIS A 26 9.42 22.33 -2.41
CA HIS A 26 10.82 22.13 -2.80
C HIS A 26 11.20 22.96 -4.04
N VAL A 27 10.32 23.06 -5.04
CA VAL A 27 10.56 23.93 -6.21
C VAL A 27 10.51 25.41 -5.84
N GLU A 28 9.58 25.85 -4.99
CA GLU A 28 9.52 27.25 -4.55
C GLU A 28 10.75 27.68 -3.75
N GLN A 29 11.28 26.80 -2.89
CA GLN A 29 12.54 27.04 -2.19
C GLN A 29 13.71 27.21 -3.17
N TYR A 30 13.76 26.38 -4.22
CA TYR A 30 14.77 26.49 -5.25
C TYR A 30 14.64 27.77 -6.08
N LYS A 31 13.43 28.14 -6.49
CA LYS A 31 13.15 29.40 -7.21
C LYS A 31 13.62 30.61 -6.41
N LYS A 32 13.29 30.65 -5.12
CA LYS A 32 13.73 31.71 -4.20
C LYS A 32 15.26 31.76 -4.09
N ALA A 33 15.92 30.61 -3.96
CA ALA A 33 17.38 30.55 -3.87
C ALA A 33 18.11 30.96 -5.16
N MET A 34 17.45 30.86 -6.32
CA MET A 34 17.98 31.26 -7.62
C MET A 34 17.45 32.61 -8.12
N ASN A 35 16.67 33.34 -7.32
CA ASN A 35 15.98 34.58 -7.70
C ASN A 35 15.14 34.44 -8.99
N ILE A 36 14.44 33.31 -9.15
CA ILE A 36 13.57 33.04 -10.30
C ILE A 36 12.13 33.45 -9.95
N ASP A 37 11.67 34.54 -10.57
CA ASP A 37 10.30 35.03 -10.41
C ASP A 37 9.41 34.57 -11.58
N ARG A 38 9.06 33.27 -11.58
CA ARG A 38 8.16 32.68 -12.58
C ARG A 38 7.03 31.91 -11.91
N ALA A 39 5.80 32.18 -12.29
CA ALA A 39 4.65 31.42 -11.79
C ALA A 39 4.65 29.98 -12.35
N SER A 40 4.23 29.02 -11.51
CA SER A 40 4.07 27.61 -11.86
C SER A 40 2.83 27.07 -11.16
N ALA A 41 1.85 26.57 -11.92
CA ALA A 41 0.56 26.13 -11.38
C ALA A 41 0.48 24.59 -11.27
N THR A 42 1.06 23.87 -12.23
CA THR A 42 0.98 22.42 -12.36
C THR A 42 2.34 21.74 -12.19
N ILE A 43 2.35 20.43 -11.94
CA ILE A 43 3.59 19.65 -11.80
C ILE A 43 4.34 19.58 -13.14
N GLU A 44 3.60 19.61 -14.24
CA GLU A 44 4.10 19.71 -15.60
C GLU A 44 4.83 21.05 -15.83
N ASP A 45 4.28 22.17 -15.34
CA ASP A 45 4.95 23.48 -15.38
C ASP A 45 6.25 23.45 -14.59
N LEU A 46 6.26 22.81 -13.42
CA LEU A 46 7.47 22.66 -12.60
C LEU A 46 8.55 21.86 -13.35
N LYS A 47 8.16 20.78 -14.05
CA LYS A 47 9.09 19.97 -14.86
C LYS A 47 9.66 20.79 -16.02
N ALA A 48 8.81 21.50 -16.75
CA ALA A 48 9.24 22.34 -17.88
C ALA A 48 10.14 23.50 -17.42
N LEU A 49 9.88 24.06 -16.24
CA LEU A 49 10.76 25.06 -15.62
C LEU A 49 12.15 24.47 -15.36
N MET A 50 12.24 23.28 -14.78
CA MET A 50 13.52 22.64 -14.45
C MET A 50 14.37 22.30 -15.67
N GLN A 51 13.76 21.95 -16.80
CA GLN A 51 14.48 21.62 -18.04
C GLN A 51 15.21 22.83 -18.66
N ASN A 52 14.79 24.06 -18.33
CA ASN A 52 15.32 25.28 -18.94
C ASN A 52 16.33 26.03 -18.06
N LEU A 53 16.74 25.46 -16.92
CA LEU A 53 17.61 26.13 -15.95
C LEU A 53 19.04 25.57 -15.96
N PRO A 54 20.06 26.43 -15.76
CA PRO A 54 21.45 25.99 -15.73
C PRO A 54 21.72 25.03 -14.55
N ALA A 55 22.31 23.87 -14.86
CA ALA A 55 22.44 22.71 -13.97
C ALA A 55 23.50 22.83 -12.84
N ALA A 56 23.78 24.03 -12.32
CA ALA A 56 25.02 24.28 -11.60
C ALA A 56 25.03 23.95 -10.09
N LYS A 57 24.02 23.27 -9.51
CA LYS A 57 23.99 22.93 -8.06
C LYS A 57 23.29 21.60 -7.74
N GLN A 58 23.72 20.94 -6.65
CA GLN A 58 23.10 19.71 -6.11
C GLN A 58 21.59 19.84 -5.89
N MET A 59 21.14 21.01 -5.42
CA MET A 59 19.71 21.32 -5.23
C MET A 59 18.92 21.27 -6.55
N SER A 60 19.51 21.69 -7.67
CA SER A 60 18.89 21.61 -9.00
C SER A 60 18.69 20.15 -9.44
N SER A 61 19.67 19.28 -9.16
CA SER A 61 19.58 17.85 -9.47
C SER A 61 18.48 17.15 -8.65
N SER A 62 18.38 17.45 -7.34
CA SER A 62 17.32 16.93 -6.47
C SER A 62 15.93 17.33 -6.96
N VAL A 63 15.70 18.63 -7.16
CA VAL A 63 14.40 19.16 -7.62
C VAL A 63 14.04 18.55 -8.98
N THR A 64 14.95 18.56 -9.94
CA THR A 64 14.71 17.99 -11.29
C THR A 64 14.32 16.52 -11.23
N LYS A 65 15.05 15.73 -10.43
CA LYS A 65 14.77 14.29 -10.27
C LYS A 65 13.38 14.05 -9.70
N HIS A 66 13.07 14.67 -8.56
CA HIS A 66 11.82 14.39 -7.85
C HIS A 66 10.61 14.99 -8.57
N THR A 67 10.72 16.16 -9.18
CA THR A 67 9.66 16.70 -10.03
C THR A 67 9.41 15.80 -11.24
N THR A 68 10.46 15.22 -11.83
CA THR A 68 10.31 14.27 -12.94
C THR A 68 9.56 13.01 -12.49
N VAL A 69 9.96 12.40 -11.37
CA VAL A 69 9.28 11.22 -10.82
C VAL A 69 7.82 11.49 -10.53
N VAL A 70 7.50 12.57 -9.79
CA VAL A 70 6.12 12.92 -9.44
C VAL A 70 5.29 13.25 -10.69
N SER A 71 5.86 13.90 -11.71
CA SER A 71 5.18 14.14 -12.98
C SER A 71 4.83 12.83 -13.69
N HIS A 72 5.74 11.85 -13.73
CA HIS A 72 5.45 10.54 -14.31
C HIS A 72 4.38 9.77 -13.52
N LEU A 73 4.41 9.84 -12.19
CA LEU A 73 3.37 9.24 -11.34
C LEU A 73 2.01 9.90 -11.58
N SER A 74 1.94 11.23 -11.62
CA SER A 74 0.72 12.00 -11.91
C SER A 74 0.10 11.57 -13.24
N LYS A 75 0.93 11.50 -14.29
CA LYS A 75 0.51 11.03 -15.61
C LYS A 75 -0.02 9.59 -15.56
N ALA A 76 0.69 8.68 -14.91
CA ALA A 76 0.27 7.28 -14.81
C ALA A 76 -1.05 7.12 -14.02
N ILE A 77 -1.24 7.87 -12.94
CA ILE A 77 -2.47 7.87 -12.14
C ILE A 77 -3.65 8.33 -13.01
N LYS A 78 -3.47 9.41 -13.78
CA LYS A 78 -4.49 9.95 -14.67
C LYS A 78 -4.80 9.01 -15.84
N ASP A 79 -3.78 8.64 -16.60
CA ASP A 79 -3.93 7.85 -17.83
C ASP A 79 -4.54 6.47 -17.57
N ARG A 80 -4.31 5.90 -16.38
CA ARG A 80 -4.85 4.60 -15.98
C ARG A 80 -6.04 4.68 -15.03
N ARG A 81 -6.57 5.89 -14.76
CA ARG A 81 -7.68 6.13 -13.84
C ARG A 81 -7.50 5.49 -12.46
N LEU A 82 -6.28 5.51 -11.93
CA LEU A 82 -5.92 4.74 -10.73
C LEU A 82 -6.63 5.20 -9.46
N LEU A 83 -7.12 6.46 -9.41
CA LEU A 83 -7.92 6.94 -8.29
C LEU A 83 -9.26 6.19 -8.20
N ASP A 84 -9.95 6.00 -9.34
CA ASP A 84 -11.23 5.30 -9.38
C ASP A 84 -11.07 3.81 -9.03
N ILE A 85 -10.03 3.18 -9.59
CA ILE A 85 -9.68 1.79 -9.29
C ILE A 85 -9.33 1.64 -7.81
N SER A 86 -8.45 2.52 -7.28
CA SER A 86 -8.07 2.50 -5.86
C SER A 86 -9.28 2.70 -4.96
N LEU A 87 -10.24 3.55 -5.32
CA LEU A 87 -11.43 3.77 -4.50
C LEU A 87 -12.24 2.46 -4.33
N LEU A 88 -12.39 1.69 -5.40
CA LEU A 88 -13.07 0.40 -5.32
C LEU A 88 -12.27 -0.62 -4.51
N GLU A 89 -10.94 -0.64 -4.63
CA GLU A 89 -10.07 -1.50 -3.82
C GLU A 89 -10.21 -1.20 -2.33
N GLN A 90 -10.17 0.08 -1.96
CA GLN A 90 -10.31 0.52 -0.57
C GLN A 90 -11.70 0.23 -0.03
N ASN A 91 -12.74 0.43 -0.84
CA ASN A 91 -14.11 0.10 -0.46
C ASN A 91 -14.31 -1.42 -0.31
N MET A 92 -13.68 -2.24 -1.16
CA MET A 92 -13.60 -3.69 -0.94
C MET A 92 -12.76 -4.04 0.29
N ALA A 93 -11.79 -3.23 0.71
CA ALA A 93 -11.03 -3.51 1.93
C ALA A 93 -11.86 -3.27 3.21
N SER A 94 -12.74 -2.26 3.20
CA SER A 94 -13.44 -1.74 4.38
C SER A 94 -14.92 -2.13 4.48
N GLU A 95 -15.66 -2.20 3.38
CA GLU A 95 -17.12 -2.34 3.35
C GLU A 95 -17.57 -3.71 2.82
N ASN A 96 -18.73 -4.22 3.26
CA ASN A 96 -19.27 -5.50 2.80
C ASN A 96 -20.47 -5.29 1.84
N SER A 97 -20.20 -5.12 0.55
CA SER A 97 -21.21 -4.85 -0.49
C SER A 97 -20.93 -5.66 -1.76
N ALA A 98 -20.94 -6.99 -1.63
CA ALA A 98 -20.48 -7.92 -2.69
C ALA A 98 -21.16 -7.73 -4.06
N ASN A 99 -22.45 -7.37 -4.11
CA ASN A 99 -23.15 -7.17 -5.38
C ASN A 99 -22.77 -5.83 -6.03
N GLU A 100 -22.68 -4.75 -5.25
CA GLU A 100 -22.28 -3.42 -5.75
C GLU A 100 -20.82 -3.43 -6.22
N HIS A 101 -19.94 -4.07 -5.45
CA HIS A 101 -18.53 -4.21 -5.82
C HIS A 101 -18.38 -4.99 -7.11
N TRP A 102 -19.12 -6.08 -7.28
CA TRP A 102 -19.11 -6.85 -8.52
C TRP A 102 -19.59 -6.01 -9.72
N GLN A 103 -20.68 -5.26 -9.55
CA GLN A 103 -21.20 -4.41 -10.63
C GLN A 103 -20.15 -3.39 -11.07
N ARG A 104 -19.47 -2.71 -10.14
CA ARG A 104 -18.40 -1.78 -10.51
C ARG A 104 -17.21 -2.45 -11.21
N ILE A 105 -16.87 -3.70 -10.85
CA ILE A 105 -15.84 -4.46 -11.56
C ILE A 105 -16.28 -4.73 -13.01
N VAL A 106 -17.55 -5.09 -13.23
CA VAL A 106 -18.12 -5.28 -14.57
C VAL A 106 -18.11 -3.98 -15.37
N ASP A 107 -18.51 -2.86 -14.76
CA ASP A 107 -18.50 -1.55 -15.43
C ASP A 107 -17.08 -1.14 -15.86
N PHE A 108 -16.08 -1.31 -14.98
CA PHE A 108 -14.67 -1.08 -15.35
C PHE A 108 -14.17 -2.06 -16.40
N ASN A 109 -14.67 -3.30 -16.41
CA ASN A 109 -14.30 -4.30 -17.39
C ASN A 109 -14.80 -3.96 -18.80
N GLU A 110 -15.95 -3.30 -18.92
CA GLU A 110 -16.51 -2.85 -20.20
C GLU A 110 -15.80 -1.59 -20.73
N ASP A 111 -15.20 -0.80 -19.85
CA ASP A 111 -14.41 0.37 -20.21
C ASP A 111 -13.03 -0.02 -20.80
N ARG A 112 -12.88 0.19 -22.10
CA ARG A 112 -11.64 -0.10 -22.85
C ARG A 112 -10.43 0.75 -22.44
N SER A 113 -10.64 1.84 -21.70
CA SER A 113 -9.54 2.67 -21.17
C SER A 113 -8.89 2.05 -19.93
N VAL A 114 -9.55 1.09 -19.27
CA VAL A 114 -9.03 0.43 -18.07
C VAL A 114 -8.14 -0.75 -18.44
N ASN A 115 -6.96 -0.79 -17.85
CA ASN A 115 -6.01 -1.87 -18.12
C ASN A 115 -6.50 -3.21 -17.56
N ARG A 116 -6.31 -4.27 -18.34
CA ARG A 116 -6.62 -5.65 -17.92
C ARG A 116 -5.96 -6.07 -16.61
N ALA A 117 -4.74 -5.59 -16.34
CA ALA A 117 -4.03 -5.88 -15.10
C ALA A 117 -4.74 -5.31 -13.87
N ASP A 118 -5.38 -4.14 -14.00
CA ASP A 118 -6.14 -3.51 -12.92
C ASP A 118 -7.46 -4.26 -12.68
N ILE A 119 -8.15 -4.70 -13.74
CA ILE A 119 -9.34 -5.56 -13.62
C ILE A 119 -9.00 -6.89 -12.95
N ALA A 120 -7.88 -7.53 -13.33
CA ALA A 120 -7.42 -8.76 -12.71
C ALA A 120 -7.16 -8.57 -11.22
N ARG A 121 -6.50 -7.48 -10.82
CA ARG A 121 -6.29 -7.15 -9.41
C ARG A 121 -7.61 -6.99 -8.65
N LEU A 122 -8.58 -6.25 -9.19
CA LEU A 122 -9.90 -6.10 -8.59
C LEU A 122 -10.63 -7.44 -8.43
N ALA A 123 -10.61 -8.28 -9.47
CA ALA A 123 -11.24 -9.60 -9.45
C ALA A 123 -10.59 -10.54 -8.40
N LEU A 124 -9.27 -10.47 -8.23
CA LEU A 124 -8.57 -11.25 -7.21
C LEU A 124 -8.91 -10.79 -5.79
N ILE A 125 -8.99 -9.47 -5.55
CA ILE A 125 -9.45 -8.93 -4.25
C ILE A 125 -10.90 -9.36 -3.97
N TYR A 126 -11.77 -9.29 -4.99
CA TYR A 126 -13.15 -9.74 -4.90
C TYR A 126 -13.24 -11.23 -4.53
N ASN A 127 -12.48 -12.08 -5.21
CA ASN A 127 -12.42 -13.51 -4.93
C ASN A 127 -11.98 -13.77 -3.49
N LEU A 128 -10.89 -13.12 -3.07
CA LEU A 128 -10.30 -13.27 -1.74
C LEU A 128 -11.28 -12.88 -0.63
N LYS A 129 -12.13 -11.87 -0.87
CA LYS A 129 -13.09 -11.35 0.10
C LYS A 129 -14.41 -12.11 0.13
N TYR A 130 -15.00 -12.39 -1.04
CA TYR A 130 -16.40 -12.77 -1.14
C TYR A 130 -16.63 -14.21 -1.58
N GLU A 131 -15.70 -14.79 -2.34
CA GLU A 131 -15.93 -16.07 -3.01
C GLU A 131 -15.29 -17.24 -2.24
N LYS A 132 -16.10 -18.23 -1.90
CA LYS A 132 -15.64 -19.48 -1.28
C LYS A 132 -15.43 -20.55 -2.34
N ALA A 133 -14.42 -21.40 -2.16
CA ALA A 133 -14.04 -22.44 -3.12
C ALA A 133 -15.18 -23.39 -3.54
N ALA A 134 -16.15 -23.65 -2.65
CA ALA A 134 -17.27 -24.56 -2.91
C ALA A 134 -18.34 -23.99 -3.88
N LYS A 135 -18.26 -22.72 -4.25
CA LYS A 135 -19.16 -22.08 -5.22
C LYS A 135 -18.31 -21.60 -6.39
N GLY A 136 -18.80 -21.76 -7.62
CA GLY A 136 -18.12 -21.26 -8.82
C GLY A 136 -17.70 -19.79 -8.67
N SER A 137 -16.65 -19.38 -9.37
CA SER A 137 -16.05 -18.05 -9.22
C SER A 137 -16.43 -17.13 -10.38
N LYS A 138 -17.08 -16.00 -10.05
CA LYS A 138 -17.33 -14.93 -11.02
C LYS A 138 -16.02 -14.29 -11.45
N ALA A 139 -15.08 -14.13 -10.52
CA ALA A 139 -13.75 -13.61 -10.81
C ALA A 139 -13.00 -14.49 -11.82
N GLU A 140 -13.06 -15.82 -11.68
CA GLU A 140 -12.46 -16.76 -12.61
C GLU A 140 -13.10 -16.69 -14.00
N GLN A 141 -14.43 -16.62 -14.07
CA GLN A 141 -15.17 -16.45 -15.32
C GLN A 141 -14.81 -15.13 -16.03
N LEU A 142 -14.68 -14.04 -15.29
CA LEU A 142 -14.31 -12.72 -15.83
C LEU A 142 -12.89 -12.71 -16.42
N LEU A 143 -11.97 -13.48 -15.84
CA LEU A 143 -10.58 -13.54 -16.29
C LEU A 143 -10.31 -14.60 -17.35
N LEU A 144 -11.31 -15.42 -17.68
CA LEU A 144 -11.21 -16.42 -18.74
C LEU A 144 -10.85 -15.75 -20.08
N GLY A 145 -9.89 -16.33 -20.80
CA GLY A 145 -9.39 -15.78 -22.07
C GLY A 145 -8.44 -14.58 -21.92
N THR A 146 -8.11 -14.16 -20.70
CA THR A 146 -7.07 -13.15 -20.44
C THR A 146 -5.74 -13.82 -20.02
N PRO A 147 -4.60 -13.11 -20.06
CA PRO A 147 -3.35 -13.60 -19.47
C PRO A 147 -3.44 -13.90 -17.96
N TYR A 148 -4.55 -13.53 -17.30
CA TYR A 148 -4.76 -13.72 -15.87
C TYR A 148 -5.66 -14.91 -15.52
N ALA A 149 -6.09 -15.73 -16.50
CA ALA A 149 -7.09 -16.78 -16.32
C ALA A 149 -6.79 -17.76 -15.17
N THR A 150 -5.53 -18.12 -14.94
CA THR A 150 -5.12 -19.07 -13.89
C THR A 150 -4.96 -18.43 -12.50
N HIS A 151 -4.92 -17.09 -12.40
CA HIS A 151 -4.51 -16.43 -11.15
C HIS A 151 -5.50 -16.62 -10.00
N VAL A 152 -6.79 -16.79 -10.29
CA VAL A 152 -7.79 -17.09 -9.24
C VAL A 152 -7.54 -18.48 -8.64
N ALA A 153 -7.36 -19.48 -9.49
CA ALA A 153 -7.05 -20.85 -9.05
C ALA A 153 -5.73 -20.90 -8.27
N ASN A 154 -4.70 -20.22 -8.76
CA ASN A 154 -3.40 -20.19 -8.10
C ASN A 154 -3.42 -19.42 -6.79
N LEU A 155 -4.17 -18.31 -6.71
CA LEU A 155 -4.35 -17.59 -5.46
C LEU A 155 -5.04 -18.48 -4.41
N ARG A 156 -6.08 -19.22 -4.81
CA ARG A 156 -6.77 -20.19 -3.95
C ARG A 156 -5.85 -21.31 -3.49
N ALA A 157 -5.03 -21.87 -4.38
CA ALA A 157 -4.01 -22.85 -4.02
C ALA A 157 -2.99 -22.26 -3.03
N TYR A 158 -2.58 -21.01 -3.25
CA TYR A 158 -1.63 -20.30 -2.40
C TYR A 158 -2.16 -20.09 -0.98
N PHE A 159 -3.38 -19.57 -0.78
CA PHE A 159 -3.91 -19.37 0.58
C PHE A 159 -4.51 -20.64 1.20
N GLY A 160 -4.87 -21.64 0.40
CA GLY A 160 -5.41 -22.91 0.85
C GLY A 160 -6.71 -22.75 1.66
N ASN A 161 -6.74 -23.36 2.86
CA ASN A 161 -7.90 -23.29 3.76
C ASN A 161 -7.84 -22.13 4.77
N ARG A 162 -6.87 -21.22 4.64
CA ARG A 162 -6.72 -20.09 5.58
C ARG A 162 -7.91 -19.16 5.49
N ASN A 163 -8.36 -18.65 6.64
CA ASN A 163 -9.42 -17.65 6.71
C ASN A 163 -8.88 -16.28 6.25
N THR A 164 -9.25 -15.87 5.04
CA THR A 164 -8.85 -14.61 4.44
C THR A 164 -9.65 -13.42 4.96
N ASN A 165 -10.76 -13.63 5.67
CA ASN A 165 -11.56 -12.50 6.18
C ASN A 165 -10.78 -11.62 7.17
N ALA A 166 -9.80 -12.20 7.89
CA ALA A 166 -8.95 -11.46 8.81
C ALA A 166 -8.04 -10.43 8.11
N THR A 167 -7.75 -10.63 6.81
CA THR A 167 -6.97 -9.67 6.01
C THR A 167 -7.79 -8.44 5.62
N PHE A 168 -9.10 -8.48 5.78
CA PHE A 168 -9.98 -7.36 5.51
C PHE A 168 -10.36 -6.62 6.80
N ASN A 169 -10.72 -5.35 6.66
CA ASN A 169 -11.17 -4.52 7.78
C ASN A 169 -12.67 -4.71 8.08
N SER A 170 -13.36 -5.45 7.21
CA SER A 170 -14.79 -5.76 7.33
C SER A 170 -15.05 -6.75 8.47
N GLY A 171 -15.31 -6.22 9.66
CA GLY A 171 -15.60 -7.01 10.86
C GLY A 171 -15.13 -6.35 12.15
N VAL A 172 -14.28 -5.32 12.05
CA VAL A 172 -13.96 -4.47 13.20
C VAL A 172 -15.17 -3.57 13.45
N MET A 173 -16.02 -4.01 14.38
CA MET A 173 -17.05 -3.19 15.03
C MET A 173 -16.56 -1.74 15.12
N LYS A 174 -17.36 -0.78 14.66
CA LYS A 174 -17.08 0.67 14.64
C LYS A 174 -16.51 1.23 15.97
N SER A 175 -16.58 0.45 17.05
CA SER A 175 -16.05 0.71 18.40
C SER A 175 -14.53 0.52 18.59
N VAL A 176 -13.83 -0.36 17.86
CA VAL A 176 -12.35 -0.48 18.02
C VAL A 176 -11.63 0.58 17.19
N VAL A 177 -12.20 0.97 16.04
CA VAL A 177 -11.74 2.13 15.26
C VAL A 177 -11.83 3.42 16.07
N SER A 178 -12.81 3.56 16.98
CA SER A 178 -12.90 4.75 17.84
C SER A 178 -11.79 4.87 18.90
N TYR A 179 -11.15 3.76 19.32
CA TYR A 179 -10.02 3.81 20.26
C TYR A 179 -8.66 4.00 19.58
N ILE A 180 -8.60 3.87 18.25
CA ILE A 180 -7.42 4.13 17.40
C ILE A 180 -7.45 5.59 16.86
N LYS A 181 -8.37 6.44 17.35
CA LYS A 181 -8.48 7.88 17.04
C LYS A 181 -7.39 8.76 17.67
N GLY A 182 -6.19 8.22 17.88
CA GLY A 182 -4.98 9.02 18.16
C GLY A 182 -4.41 9.67 16.89
N PHE A 183 -4.74 9.13 15.72
CA PHE A 183 -4.34 9.67 14.43
C PHE A 183 -5.53 10.38 13.78
N LYS A 184 -5.56 11.71 13.91
CA LYS A 184 -6.29 12.60 13.00
C LYS A 184 -5.56 12.64 11.65
N ASP A 185 -5.55 11.52 10.93
CA ASP A 185 -5.57 11.60 9.47
C ASP A 185 -7.05 11.66 9.11
N GLU A 186 -7.52 12.83 8.68
CA GLU A 186 -8.83 12.98 8.04
C GLU A 186 -8.97 11.83 7.03
N GLN A 187 -9.97 10.96 7.22
CA GLN A 187 -10.03 9.63 6.63
C GLN A 187 -9.83 9.65 5.11
N ASN A 188 -8.59 9.48 4.68
CA ASN A 188 -8.26 9.45 3.27
C ASN A 188 -8.91 8.18 2.67
N ILE A 189 -9.92 8.40 1.83
CA ILE A 189 -10.69 7.35 1.16
C ILE A 189 -9.82 6.43 0.30
N TYR A 190 -8.60 6.86 -0.04
CA TYR A 190 -7.62 6.09 -0.80
C TYR A 190 -6.69 5.22 0.08
N THR A 191 -6.76 5.32 1.42
CA THR A 191 -5.88 4.59 2.36
C THR A 191 -6.65 4.08 3.59
N GLN A 192 -7.73 3.33 3.37
CA GLN A 192 -8.56 2.72 4.41
C GLN A 192 -8.11 1.31 4.81
N HIS A 193 -7.47 0.59 3.88
CA HIS A 193 -6.83 -0.69 4.12
C HIS A 193 -5.68 -0.53 5.13
N GLU A 194 -5.50 -1.55 5.96
CA GLU A 194 -4.37 -1.61 6.87
C GLU A 194 -3.82 -3.03 6.87
N PRO A 195 -2.50 -3.23 6.68
CA PRO A 195 -1.92 -4.56 6.68
C PRO A 195 -2.23 -5.31 7.98
N LEU A 196 -2.61 -6.58 7.86
CA LEU A 196 -2.86 -7.47 9.01
C LEU A 196 -1.71 -7.45 10.03
N LEU A 197 -0.47 -7.33 9.53
CA LEU A 197 0.74 -7.23 10.33
C LEU A 197 0.65 -6.13 11.41
N ARG A 198 0.00 -4.99 11.13
CA ARG A 198 -0.15 -3.93 12.15
C ARG A 198 -0.96 -4.42 13.34
N ARG A 199 -2.09 -5.09 13.08
CA ARG A 199 -2.95 -5.64 14.14
C ARG A 199 -2.18 -6.66 14.97
N THR A 200 -1.43 -7.53 14.31
CA THR A 200 -0.56 -8.52 14.97
C THR A 200 0.47 -7.84 15.87
N LEU A 201 1.18 -6.82 15.38
CA LEU A 201 2.19 -6.09 16.15
C LEU A 201 1.60 -5.29 17.31
N VAL A 202 0.46 -4.63 17.12
CA VAL A 202 -0.23 -3.91 18.20
C VAL A 202 -0.73 -4.88 19.28
N ALA A 203 -1.28 -6.03 18.88
CA ALA A 203 -1.68 -7.07 19.82
C ALA A 203 -0.46 -7.62 20.59
N LEU A 204 0.67 -7.81 19.92
CA LEU A 204 1.94 -8.23 20.55
C LEU A 204 2.44 -7.19 21.57
N ALA A 205 2.47 -5.91 21.20
CA ALA A 205 2.89 -4.81 22.07
C ALA A 205 2.03 -4.68 23.33
N GLN A 206 0.73 -4.98 23.21
CA GLN A 206 -0.22 -5.03 24.32
C GLN A 206 -0.22 -6.38 25.05
N GLY A 207 0.51 -7.37 24.50
CA GLY A 207 0.51 -8.79 24.84
C GLY A 207 -0.88 -9.39 25.00
N LYS A 208 -1.70 -9.09 24.00
CA LYS A 208 -3.01 -9.69 23.70
C LYS A 208 -2.95 -10.53 22.42
N LEU A 209 -1.74 -10.82 21.93
CA LEU A 209 -1.57 -11.69 20.78
C LEU A 209 -2.01 -13.10 21.16
N ASP A 210 -2.85 -13.70 20.32
CA ASP A 210 -3.41 -15.02 20.53
C ASP A 210 -2.29 -16.08 20.52
N ALA A 211 -2.11 -16.77 21.65
CA ALA A 211 -1.07 -17.77 21.84
C ALA A 211 -1.38 -19.10 21.15
N GLU A 212 -2.64 -19.38 20.79
CA GLU A 212 -3.00 -20.55 19.97
C GLU A 212 -2.57 -20.32 18.52
N GLN A 213 -2.77 -19.10 18.01
CA GLN A 213 -2.35 -18.72 16.65
C GLN A 213 -0.85 -18.42 16.54
N PHE A 214 -0.25 -17.86 17.60
CA PHE A 214 1.16 -17.49 17.67
C PHE A 214 1.83 -18.12 18.91
N PRO A 215 2.08 -19.45 18.88
CA PRO A 215 2.64 -20.16 20.01
C PRO A 215 4.10 -19.77 20.28
N TYR A 216 4.48 -19.80 21.56
CA TYR A 216 5.87 -19.63 21.97
C TYR A 216 6.67 -20.92 21.72
N LEU A 217 7.87 -20.80 21.15
CA LEU A 217 8.86 -21.88 21.19
C LEU A 217 9.40 -22.10 22.61
N ALA A 218 9.64 -21.00 23.32
CA ALA A 218 10.01 -20.98 24.73
C ALA A 218 9.19 -19.90 25.44
N PRO A 219 8.23 -20.26 26.31
CA PRO A 219 7.39 -19.28 26.97
C PRO A 219 8.20 -18.42 27.94
N PRO A 220 7.87 -17.13 28.08
CA PRO A 220 8.54 -16.25 29.02
C PRO A 220 8.25 -16.69 30.47
N THR A 221 9.24 -16.56 31.34
CA THR A 221 9.08 -16.81 32.79
C THR A 221 8.12 -15.81 33.44
N ASN A 222 8.07 -14.58 32.91
CA ASN A 222 7.14 -13.54 33.34
C ASN A 222 5.87 -13.57 32.47
N PRO A 223 4.68 -13.86 33.03
CA PRO A 223 3.42 -13.86 32.28
C PRO A 223 3.04 -12.46 31.75
N ASN A 224 3.59 -11.40 32.34
CA ASN A 224 3.41 -10.01 31.90
C ASN A 224 4.51 -9.53 30.95
N PHE A 225 5.31 -10.43 30.38
CA PHE A 225 6.34 -10.06 29.43
C PHE A 225 5.75 -9.32 28.21
N ARG A 226 6.43 -8.25 27.80
CA ARG A 226 6.15 -7.49 26.59
C ARG A 226 7.49 -7.25 25.87
N PRO A 227 7.63 -7.64 24.60
CA PRO A 227 8.87 -7.45 23.88
C PRO A 227 9.11 -5.96 23.59
N LYS A 228 10.34 -5.49 23.81
CA LYS A 228 10.77 -4.14 23.44
C LYS A 228 11.37 -4.09 22.03
N GLU A 229 11.91 -5.21 21.57
CA GLU A 229 12.51 -5.36 20.25
C GLU A 229 11.93 -6.61 19.61
N VAL A 230 11.46 -6.48 18.38
CA VAL A 230 10.80 -7.54 17.62
C VAL A 230 11.39 -7.59 16.22
N ILE A 231 11.74 -8.79 15.78
CA ILE A 231 12.11 -9.05 14.39
C ILE A 231 10.96 -9.81 13.74
N VAL A 232 10.41 -9.26 12.66
CA VAL A 232 9.39 -9.90 11.84
C VAL A 232 10.07 -10.46 10.59
N CYS A 233 9.99 -11.78 10.39
CA CYS A 233 10.46 -12.43 9.18
C CYS A 233 9.26 -12.82 8.32
N MET A 234 9.00 -12.06 7.25
CA MET A 234 7.90 -12.32 6.32
C MET A 234 8.33 -13.34 5.27
N LEU A 235 7.90 -14.59 5.46
CA LEU A 235 8.16 -15.67 4.49
C LEU A 235 7.36 -15.43 3.21
N GLY A 236 8.01 -15.58 2.05
CA GLY A 236 7.41 -15.31 0.74
C GLY A 236 7.51 -13.86 0.26
N GLY A 237 8.00 -12.94 1.10
CA GLY A 237 8.24 -11.54 0.74
C GLY A 237 7.32 -10.56 1.46
N THR A 238 7.74 -9.29 1.53
CA THR A 238 6.99 -8.19 2.14
C THR A 238 6.59 -7.14 1.11
N THR A 239 5.81 -6.14 1.48
CA THR A 239 5.42 -5.02 0.61
C THR A 239 5.98 -3.68 1.12
N TYR A 240 6.01 -2.67 0.25
CA TYR A 240 6.33 -1.31 0.68
C TYR A 240 5.29 -0.73 1.65
N GLU A 241 4.03 -1.18 1.59
CA GLU A 241 2.98 -0.78 2.53
C GLU A 241 3.28 -1.30 3.94
N GLU A 242 3.68 -2.56 4.08
CA GLU A 242 4.09 -3.14 5.36
C GLU A 242 5.34 -2.47 5.93
N ALA A 243 6.32 -2.16 5.08
CA ALA A 243 7.51 -1.41 5.49
C ALA A 243 7.16 0.00 5.98
N ALA A 244 6.28 0.71 5.26
CA ALA A 244 5.78 2.03 5.68
C ALA A 244 5.03 1.96 7.00
N MET A 245 4.20 0.93 7.19
CA MET A 245 3.47 0.69 8.42
C MET A 245 4.42 0.45 9.60
N VAL A 246 5.45 -0.39 9.43
CA VAL A 246 6.46 -0.65 10.47
C VAL A 246 7.25 0.62 10.79
N TRP A 247 7.61 1.42 9.80
CA TRP A 247 8.26 2.72 10.02
C TRP A 247 7.38 3.65 10.86
N LYS A 248 6.09 3.78 10.51
CA LYS A 248 5.12 4.59 11.27
C LYS A 248 4.97 4.10 12.71
N LEU A 249 4.88 2.78 12.91
CA LEU A 249 4.80 2.17 14.24
C LEU A 249 6.05 2.46 15.08
N ASN A 250 7.24 2.39 14.47
CA ASN A 250 8.49 2.73 15.15
C ASN A 250 8.62 4.21 15.49
N ALA A 251 8.04 5.09 14.67
CA ALA A 251 8.02 6.54 14.89
C ALA A 251 7.01 6.98 15.98
N ASP A 252 6.05 6.12 16.35
CA ASP A 252 5.07 6.36 17.41
C ASP A 252 5.22 5.38 18.60
N PRO A 253 6.02 5.74 19.62
CA PRO A 253 6.18 4.93 20.82
C PRO A 253 4.88 4.66 21.58
N ALA A 254 3.85 5.51 21.46
CA ALA A 254 2.60 5.32 22.16
C ALA A 254 1.77 4.19 21.53
N ALA A 255 1.70 4.13 20.20
CA ALA A 255 1.01 3.05 19.49
C ALA A 255 1.66 1.67 19.71
N ALA A 256 2.99 1.64 19.85
CA ALA A 256 3.76 0.40 19.99
C ALA A 256 4.11 0.03 21.44
N ASN A 257 3.64 0.79 22.45
CA ASN A 257 4.06 0.61 23.85
C ASN A 257 5.60 0.56 24.01
N GLY A 258 6.31 1.42 23.27
CA GLY A 258 7.77 1.48 23.22
C GLY A 258 8.46 0.35 22.44
N MET A 259 7.71 -0.58 21.83
CA MET A 259 8.26 -1.66 21.01
C MET A 259 8.88 -1.11 19.72
N LYS A 260 10.05 -1.62 19.36
CA LYS A 260 10.74 -1.39 18.08
C LYS A 260 10.70 -2.65 17.23
N VAL A 261 10.40 -2.47 15.95
CA VAL A 261 10.19 -3.56 15.00
C VAL A 261 11.17 -3.46 13.85
N LEU A 262 11.86 -4.56 13.57
CA LEU A 262 12.65 -4.77 12.36
C LEU A 262 11.90 -5.72 11.43
N LEU A 263 11.59 -5.28 10.23
CA LEU A 263 10.94 -6.10 9.20
C LEU A 263 12.00 -6.68 8.25
N SER A 264 11.99 -7.99 8.07
CA SER A 264 12.88 -8.75 7.20
C SER A 264 12.07 -9.67 6.29
N ALA A 265 12.52 -9.83 5.05
CA ALA A 265 11.87 -10.67 4.05
C ALA A 265 12.87 -11.07 2.94
N PRO A 266 12.67 -12.20 2.25
CA PRO A 266 13.53 -12.62 1.15
C PRO A 266 13.35 -11.74 -0.12
N ALA A 267 12.22 -11.05 -0.24
CA ALA A 267 11.90 -10.19 -1.37
C ALA A 267 10.94 -9.07 -0.94
N VAL A 268 10.92 -7.98 -1.72
CA VAL A 268 9.89 -6.94 -1.62
C VAL A 268 9.04 -7.00 -2.88
N HIS A 269 7.75 -7.24 -2.70
CA HIS A 269 6.80 -7.43 -3.79
C HIS A 269 5.93 -6.19 -4.04
N ASN A 270 5.72 -5.91 -5.32
CA ASN A 270 4.54 -5.20 -5.81
C ASN A 270 3.55 -6.21 -6.43
N THR A 271 2.38 -5.74 -6.85
CA THR A 271 1.35 -6.58 -7.49
C THR A 271 1.92 -7.43 -8.61
N ARG A 272 2.70 -6.86 -9.53
CA ARG A 272 3.24 -7.58 -10.68
C ARG A 272 4.15 -8.74 -10.25
N THR A 273 5.06 -8.50 -9.33
CA THR A 273 5.97 -9.54 -8.84
C THR A 273 5.25 -10.60 -8.01
N PHE A 274 4.21 -10.21 -7.26
CA PHE A 274 3.38 -11.16 -6.51
C PHE A 274 2.57 -12.07 -7.45
N LEU A 275 1.91 -11.49 -8.46
CA LEU A 275 1.16 -12.28 -9.45
C LEU A 275 2.06 -13.24 -10.23
N ARG A 276 3.30 -12.84 -10.54
CA ARG A 276 4.30 -13.75 -11.13
C ARG A 276 4.69 -14.87 -10.16
N ALA A 277 4.91 -14.56 -8.88
CA ALA A 277 5.22 -15.58 -7.88
C ALA A 277 4.08 -16.62 -7.70
N LEU A 278 2.82 -16.22 -7.97
CA LEU A 278 1.68 -17.14 -8.02
C LEU A 278 1.64 -18.01 -9.29
N ASN A 279 2.41 -17.68 -10.33
CA ASN A 279 2.43 -18.35 -11.63
C ASN A 279 3.89 -18.66 -12.06
N PRO A 280 4.54 -19.66 -11.43
CA PRO A 280 5.92 -20.01 -11.75
C PRO A 280 6.11 -20.57 -13.18
N GLU A 281 5.04 -20.94 -13.88
CA GLU A 281 5.09 -21.39 -15.27
C GLU A 281 5.23 -20.25 -16.32
N MET A 282 5.30 -18.98 -15.90
CA MET A 282 5.49 -17.82 -16.78
C MET A 282 6.93 -17.29 -16.84
N GLU A 283 7.94 -18.16 -16.69
CA GLU A 283 9.35 -17.85 -17.00
C GLU A 283 9.68 -18.07 -18.47
#